data_AF-A0A819VPI0-F1
#
_entry.id   AF-A0A819VPI0-F1
#
_cell.length_a   1.000
_cell.length_b   1.000
_cell.length_c   1.000
_cell.angle_alpha   90.00
_cell.angle_beta   90.00
_cell.angle_gamma   90.00
#
_symmetry.space_group_name_H-M   'P 1'
#
loop_
_entity.id
_entity.type
_entity.pdbx_description
1 polymer ?
#
loop_
_entity_poly.entity_id
_entity_poly.type
_entity_poly.pdbx_seq_one_letter_code
_entity_poly.pdbx_strand_id
1 'polypeptide(L)'
;MIWEKLKIILSIIIDIFISLCEIPFLIFKTNKNVSTPVRFKSQQQHKLDITQIATEIRSITNHNPSVQIVMDRKSGEGHSTRSTAYKDGKYRINISSLNSIIEINQHEEYAEVEALVTFEEVCKATIKYGLLPAVVPEFKSITIGGAIQGLGIESTSWKYGTFDKTVIEATLITGHGNILYASEVPDLWKNLPGSNGTIALIVAARIRLVQATEWIHLRYVFYPNLSNFLNDIEKKISIQTNTGWIGDNQVIDAIHFCGKNQTMNGIVA
;
A
#
# COMPACT_ATOMS: atom_id res chain seq x y z
N MET A 1 51.50 3.00 2.12
CA MET A 1 50.96 2.72 0.77
C MET A 1 50.70 1.23 0.50
N ILE A 2 51.67 0.32 0.62
CA ILE A 2 51.44 -1.14 0.41
C ILE A 2 50.53 -1.75 1.49
N TRP A 3 50.74 -1.35 2.75
CA TRP A 3 49.95 -1.83 3.89
C TRP A 3 48.46 -1.43 3.85
N GLU A 4 48.13 -0.25 3.31
CA GLU A 4 46.74 0.18 3.16
C GLU A 4 46.02 -0.60 2.04
N LYS A 5 46.71 -0.87 0.93
CA LYS A 5 46.19 -1.72 -0.14
C LYS A 5 45.91 -3.15 0.35
N LEU A 6 46.82 -3.71 1.17
CA LEU A 6 46.64 -5.02 1.80
C LEU A 6 45.43 -5.06 2.75
N LYS A 7 45.21 -3.99 3.54
CA LYS A 7 44.02 -3.88 4.40
C LYS A 7 42.71 -3.84 3.60
N ILE A 8 42.68 -3.10 2.50
CA ILE A 8 41.49 -3.02 1.63
C ILE A 8 41.21 -4.39 0.99
N ILE A 9 42.23 -5.06 0.46
CA ILE A 9 42.09 -6.39 -0.13
C ILE A 9 41.58 -7.39 0.91
N LEU A 10 42.12 -7.35 2.14
CA LEU A 10 41.66 -8.22 3.22
C LEU A 10 40.21 -7.94 3.62
N SER A 11 39.79 -6.67 3.69
CA SER A 11 38.40 -6.29 3.93
C SER A 11 37.47 -6.84 2.85
N ILE A 12 37.82 -6.69 1.58
CA ILE A 12 37.03 -7.20 0.45
C ILE A 12 36.90 -8.73 0.52
N ILE A 13 37.99 -9.43 0.84
CA ILE A 13 37.97 -10.89 0.99
C ILE A 13 37.06 -11.32 2.16
N ILE A 14 37.12 -10.62 3.29
CA ILE A 14 36.25 -10.87 4.45
C ILE A 14 34.78 -10.61 4.07
N ASP A 15 34.49 -9.52 3.40
CA ASP A 15 33.11 -9.17 2.99
C ASP A 15 32.56 -10.19 1.97
N ILE A 16 33.38 -10.66 1.02
CA ILE A 16 33.01 -11.73 0.09
C ILE A 16 32.77 -13.04 0.83
N PHE A 17 33.63 -13.39 1.79
CA PHE A 17 33.48 -14.61 2.58
C PHE A 17 32.22 -14.60 3.44
N ILE A 18 31.96 -13.50 4.15
CA ILE A 18 30.72 -13.30 4.93
C ILE A 18 29.51 -13.41 3.99
N SER A 19 29.55 -12.73 2.84
CA SER A 19 28.46 -12.81 1.86
C SER A 19 28.23 -14.24 1.36
N LEU A 20 29.28 -14.99 1.03
CA LEU A 20 29.18 -16.39 0.60
C LEU A 20 28.64 -17.31 1.69
N CYS A 21 28.94 -17.04 2.96
CA CYS A 21 28.36 -17.77 4.10
C CYS A 21 26.90 -17.39 4.38
N GLU A 22 26.49 -16.14 4.13
CA GLU A 22 25.12 -15.68 4.33
C GLU A 22 24.18 -16.07 3.18
N ILE A 23 24.68 -16.16 1.95
CA ILE A 23 23.89 -16.49 0.74
C ILE A 23 23.08 -17.79 0.93
N PRO A 24 23.62 -18.91 1.44
CA PRO A 24 22.85 -20.13 1.72
C PRO A 24 21.71 -19.91 2.72
N PHE A 25 21.92 -19.09 3.76
CA PHE A 25 20.89 -18.77 4.75
C PHE A 25 19.81 -17.85 4.15
N LEU A 26 20.19 -16.90 3.31
CA LEU A 26 19.27 -16.04 2.56
C LEU A 26 18.46 -16.85 1.53
N ILE A 27 19.07 -17.82 0.85
CA ILE A 27 18.39 -18.76 -0.06
C ILE A 27 17.41 -19.65 0.72
N PHE A 28 17.80 -20.16 1.89
CA PHE A 28 16.88 -20.94 2.73
C PHE A 28 15.73 -20.10 3.32
N LYS A 29 16.00 -18.84 3.67
CA LYS A 29 15.00 -17.89 4.18
C LYS A 29 14.03 -17.45 3.08
N THR A 30 14.50 -17.27 1.84
CA THR A 30 13.64 -16.99 0.68
C THR A 30 12.76 -18.19 0.34
N ASN A 31 13.25 -19.42 0.49
CA ASN A 31 12.42 -20.63 0.28
C ASN A 31 11.35 -20.86 1.36
N LYS A 32 11.54 -20.31 2.57
CA LYS A 32 10.50 -20.32 3.63
C LYS A 32 9.46 -19.21 3.47
N ASN A 33 9.70 -18.21 2.63
CA ASN A 33 8.65 -17.33 2.12
C ASN A 33 7.88 -18.06 1.01
N VAL A 34 7.31 -19.22 1.33
CA VAL A 34 6.22 -19.78 0.53
C VAL A 34 5.15 -18.71 0.57
N SER A 35 5.05 -17.92 -0.50
CA SER A 35 4.06 -16.88 -0.64
C SER A 35 2.71 -17.51 -0.32
N THR A 36 2.02 -16.97 0.68
CA THR A 36 0.64 -17.38 0.94
C THR A 36 -0.12 -17.32 -0.38
N PRO A 37 -0.83 -18.40 -0.76
CA PRO A 37 -1.52 -18.42 -2.03
C PRO A 37 -2.55 -17.30 -2.05
N VAL A 38 -2.54 -16.51 -3.13
CA VAL A 38 -3.53 -15.45 -3.31
C VAL A 38 -4.91 -16.09 -3.34
N ARG A 39 -5.80 -15.60 -2.48
CA ARG A 39 -7.15 -16.13 -2.33
C ARG A 39 -8.10 -15.45 -3.29
N PHE A 40 -8.99 -16.25 -3.86
CA PHE A 40 -10.10 -15.77 -4.68
C PHE A 40 -11.41 -16.22 -4.06
N LYS A 41 -12.44 -15.40 -4.15
CA LYS A 41 -13.81 -15.78 -3.76
C LYS A 41 -14.84 -15.24 -4.75
N SER A 42 -16.02 -15.85 -4.79
CA SER A 42 -17.11 -15.39 -5.65
C SER A 42 -17.79 -14.14 -5.07
N GLN A 43 -18.46 -13.36 -5.95
CA GLN A 43 -19.31 -12.25 -5.52
C GLN A 43 -20.40 -12.70 -4.53
N GLN A 44 -20.92 -13.92 -4.70
CA GLN A 44 -21.94 -14.47 -3.80
C GLN A 44 -21.40 -14.67 -2.39
N GLN A 45 -20.20 -15.26 -2.25
CA GLN A 45 -19.57 -15.44 -0.95
C GLN A 45 -19.23 -14.09 -0.31
N HIS A 46 -18.68 -13.17 -1.09
CA HIS A 46 -18.40 -11.81 -0.60
C HIS A 46 -19.66 -11.14 -0.04
N LYS A 47 -20.78 -11.21 -0.78
CA LYS A 47 -22.08 -10.67 -0.34
C LYS A 47 -22.56 -11.31 0.98
N LEU A 48 -22.39 -12.61 1.15
CA LEU A 48 -22.73 -13.29 2.41
C LEU A 48 -21.88 -12.78 3.57
N ASP A 49 -20.57 -12.68 3.38
CA ASP A 49 -19.62 -12.25 4.41
C ASP A 49 -19.93 -10.82 4.90
N ILE A 50 -20.13 -9.86 3.97
CA ILE A 50 -20.45 -8.48 4.34
C ILE A 50 -21.84 -8.36 4.97
N THR A 51 -22.80 -9.20 4.56
CA THR A 51 -24.15 -9.22 5.14
C THR A 51 -24.12 -9.73 6.58
N GLN A 52 -23.31 -10.73 6.86
CA GLN A 52 -23.10 -11.23 8.23
C GLN A 52 -22.50 -10.14 9.11
N ILE A 53 -21.43 -9.48 8.66
CA ILE A 53 -20.78 -8.38 9.39
C ILE A 53 -21.75 -7.22 9.63
N ALA A 54 -22.51 -6.82 8.60
CA ALA A 54 -23.51 -5.75 8.72
C ALA A 54 -24.63 -6.12 9.70
N THR A 55 -25.08 -7.38 9.69
CA THR A 55 -26.11 -7.89 10.61
C THR A 55 -25.63 -7.91 12.05
N GLU A 56 -24.38 -8.32 12.28
CA GLU A 56 -23.73 -8.27 13.59
C GLU A 56 -23.68 -6.83 14.12
N ILE A 57 -23.13 -5.91 13.33
CA ILE A 57 -23.06 -4.47 13.69
C ILE A 57 -24.46 -3.93 14.02
N ARG A 58 -25.46 -4.21 13.18
CA ARG A 58 -26.84 -3.76 13.40
C ARG A 58 -27.43 -4.32 14.69
N SER A 59 -27.22 -5.60 14.96
CA SER A 59 -27.70 -6.26 16.19
C SER A 59 -27.14 -5.57 17.43
N ILE A 60 -25.85 -5.28 17.44
CA ILE A 60 -25.16 -4.66 18.58
C ILE A 60 -25.59 -3.21 18.76
N THR A 61 -25.64 -2.43 17.67
CA THR A 61 -26.04 -1.03 17.70
C THR A 61 -27.52 -0.87 18.09
N ASN A 62 -28.39 -1.82 17.72
CA ASN A 62 -29.79 -1.84 18.18
C ASN A 62 -29.91 -2.15 19.68
N HIS A 63 -29.05 -3.02 20.22
CA HIS A 63 -29.02 -3.31 21.66
C HIS A 63 -28.39 -2.18 22.47
N ASN A 64 -27.38 -1.50 21.93
CA ASN A 64 -26.69 -0.38 22.56
C ASN A 64 -26.31 0.68 21.52
N PRO A 65 -27.12 1.73 21.33
CA PRO A 65 -26.85 2.78 20.34
C PRO A 65 -25.55 3.56 20.57
N SER A 66 -25.01 3.54 21.81
CA SER A 66 -23.78 4.23 22.19
C SER A 66 -22.54 3.33 22.11
N VAL A 67 -22.69 2.10 21.61
CA VAL A 67 -21.57 1.15 21.48
C VAL A 67 -20.51 1.69 20.54
N GLN A 68 -19.25 1.58 20.95
CA GLN A 68 -18.12 1.89 20.09
C GLN A 68 -17.59 0.59 19.48
N ILE A 69 -17.57 0.53 18.15
CA ILE A 69 -17.16 -0.63 17.38
C ILE A 69 -15.75 -0.38 16.83
N VAL A 70 -14.87 -1.37 16.94
CA VAL A 70 -13.51 -1.35 16.39
C VAL A 70 -13.23 -2.66 15.67
N MET A 71 -12.39 -2.64 14.64
CA MET A 71 -11.93 -3.87 14.00
C MET A 71 -11.12 -4.73 14.98
N ASP A 72 -11.42 -6.03 15.02
CA ASP A 72 -10.68 -7.04 15.75
C ASP A 72 -9.34 -7.35 15.04
N ARG A 73 -8.40 -6.44 15.27
CA ARG A 73 -7.03 -6.46 14.77
C ARG A 73 -6.10 -6.53 15.96
N LYS A 74 -5.13 -7.45 15.96
CA LYS A 74 -4.10 -7.49 17.00
C LYS A 74 -3.08 -6.38 16.80
N SER A 75 -2.34 -6.08 17.87
CA SER A 75 -1.18 -5.18 17.77
C SER A 75 -0.14 -5.78 16.82
N GLY A 76 0.43 -4.96 15.95
CA GLY A 76 1.43 -5.40 14.96
C GLY A 76 0.87 -6.01 13.66
N GLU A 77 -0.42 -6.36 13.58
CA GLU A 77 -1.04 -6.89 12.35
C GLU A 77 -1.35 -5.82 11.29
N GLY A 78 -1.10 -4.54 11.59
CA GLY A 78 -1.24 -3.46 10.61
C GLY A 78 -0.12 -2.43 10.74
N HIS A 79 0.06 -1.64 9.70
CA HIS A 79 1.10 -0.58 9.62
C HIS A 79 0.75 0.68 10.42
N SER A 80 0.07 0.52 11.55
CA SER A 80 -0.32 1.63 12.42
C SER A 80 0.61 1.70 13.62
N THR A 81 1.25 2.85 13.81
CA THR A 81 2.07 3.16 15.00
C THR A 81 1.23 3.57 16.20
N ARG A 82 -0.10 3.70 16.05
CA ARG A 82 -1.01 4.08 17.13
C ARG A 82 -1.14 2.94 18.13
N SER A 83 -1.14 3.28 19.42
CA SER A 83 -1.45 2.35 20.50
C SER A 83 -2.80 1.67 20.25
N THR A 84 -2.91 0.37 20.54
CA THR A 84 -4.18 -0.36 20.48
C THR A 84 -5.03 -0.19 21.73
N ALA A 85 -4.57 0.57 22.74
CA ALA A 85 -5.32 0.82 23.99
C ALA A 85 -6.70 1.45 23.75
N TYR A 86 -6.87 2.18 22.64
CA TYR A 86 -8.18 2.69 22.27
C TYR A 86 -9.20 1.58 22.00
N LYS A 87 -8.82 0.30 21.89
CA LYS A 87 -9.75 -0.81 21.66
C LYS A 87 -10.26 -1.44 22.95
N ASP A 88 -9.75 -1.04 24.10
CA ASP A 88 -10.11 -1.61 25.38
C ASP A 88 -11.55 -1.18 25.76
N GLY A 89 -12.36 -2.16 26.17
CA GLY A 89 -13.78 -1.94 26.47
C GLY A 89 -14.69 -1.68 25.27
N LYS A 90 -14.17 -1.77 24.03
CA LYS A 90 -14.95 -1.58 22.79
C LYS A 90 -15.38 -2.90 22.18
N TYR A 91 -16.49 -2.88 21.46
CA TYR A 91 -16.93 -4.06 20.72
C TYR A 91 -15.99 -4.31 19.53
N ARG A 92 -15.49 -5.55 19.40
CA ARG A 92 -14.53 -5.91 18.36
C ARG A 92 -15.22 -6.69 17.25
N ILE A 93 -15.25 -6.13 16.05
CA ILE A 93 -15.83 -6.79 14.88
C ILE A 93 -14.76 -7.59 14.14
N ASN A 94 -15.01 -8.89 13.94
CA ASN A 94 -14.12 -9.75 13.18
C ASN A 94 -14.43 -9.64 11.68
N ILE A 95 -13.43 -9.21 10.91
CA ILE A 95 -13.53 -9.06 9.45
C ILE A 95 -12.49 -9.91 8.72
N SER A 96 -11.89 -10.90 9.40
CA SER A 96 -10.79 -11.72 8.88
C SER A 96 -11.15 -12.55 7.65
N SER A 97 -12.44 -12.73 7.37
CA SER A 97 -12.93 -13.35 6.13
C SER A 97 -12.69 -12.47 4.90
N LEU A 98 -12.55 -11.15 5.04
CA LEU A 98 -12.46 -10.18 3.94
C LEU A 98 -11.04 -10.07 3.34
N ASN A 99 -10.42 -11.20 2.98
CA ASN A 99 -9.02 -11.30 2.53
C ASN A 99 -8.84 -11.99 1.17
N SER A 100 -9.80 -11.84 0.24
CA SER A 100 -9.71 -12.42 -1.10
C SER A 100 -9.93 -11.42 -2.22
N ILE A 101 -9.35 -11.70 -3.38
CA ILE A 101 -9.67 -11.04 -4.64
C ILE A 101 -11.00 -11.59 -5.16
N ILE A 102 -11.87 -10.71 -5.62
CA ILE A 102 -13.20 -11.06 -6.14
C ILE A 102 -13.14 -11.18 -7.66
N GLU A 103 -12.52 -10.19 -8.31
CA GLU A 103 -12.41 -10.13 -9.77
C GLU A 103 -11.13 -9.40 -10.19
N ILE A 104 -10.55 -9.80 -11.32
CA ILE A 104 -9.56 -9.01 -12.06
C ILE A 104 -10.06 -8.90 -13.49
N ASN A 105 -10.35 -7.69 -13.94
CA ASN A 105 -10.79 -7.42 -15.29
C ASN A 105 -9.64 -6.77 -16.08
N GLN A 106 -9.06 -7.54 -17.01
CA GLN A 106 -7.94 -7.07 -17.82
C GLN A 106 -8.36 -6.03 -18.86
N HIS A 107 -9.59 -6.10 -19.37
CA HIS A 107 -10.07 -5.20 -20.41
C HIS A 107 -10.43 -3.82 -19.87
N GLU A 108 -11.07 -3.77 -18.71
CA GLU A 108 -11.44 -2.53 -18.03
C GLU A 108 -10.37 -2.04 -17.04
N GLU A 109 -9.25 -2.75 -16.95
CA GLU A 109 -8.09 -2.43 -16.12
C GLU A 109 -8.47 -2.16 -14.64
N TYR A 110 -9.21 -3.08 -14.02
CA TYR A 110 -9.52 -2.99 -12.59
C TYR A 110 -9.37 -4.33 -11.86
N ALA A 111 -9.21 -4.26 -10.55
CA ALA A 111 -9.40 -5.40 -9.66
C ALA A 111 -10.45 -5.07 -8.59
N GLU A 112 -11.40 -5.97 -8.35
CA GLU A 112 -12.31 -5.92 -7.22
C GLU A 112 -11.74 -6.80 -6.10
N VAL A 113 -11.43 -6.18 -4.96
CA VAL A 113 -10.63 -6.78 -3.89
C VAL A 113 -11.22 -6.45 -2.52
N GLU A 114 -11.14 -7.40 -1.60
CA GLU A 114 -11.59 -7.17 -0.23
C GLU A 114 -10.60 -6.36 0.60
N ALA A 115 -11.09 -5.75 1.67
CA ALA A 115 -10.36 -4.76 2.43
C ALA A 115 -9.08 -5.27 3.12
N LEU A 116 -8.97 -6.56 3.43
CA LEU A 116 -7.77 -7.15 4.05
C LEU A 116 -6.82 -7.79 3.04
N VAL A 117 -7.12 -7.77 1.75
CA VAL A 117 -6.13 -8.16 0.73
C VAL A 117 -4.95 -7.20 0.81
N THR A 118 -3.74 -7.75 0.81
CA THR A 118 -2.51 -6.97 0.84
C THR A 118 -2.08 -6.51 -0.56
N PHE A 119 -1.30 -5.43 -0.64
CA PHE A 119 -0.72 -5.01 -1.93
C PHE A 119 0.19 -6.07 -2.53
N GLU A 120 0.90 -6.84 -1.71
CA GLU A 120 1.67 -7.99 -2.22
C GLU A 120 0.79 -9.02 -2.93
N GLU A 121 -0.38 -9.36 -2.37
CA GLU A 121 -1.31 -10.30 -2.98
C GLU A 121 -1.93 -9.75 -4.26
N VAL A 122 -2.36 -8.47 -4.25
CA VAL A 122 -2.93 -7.83 -5.45
C VAL A 122 -1.89 -7.74 -6.56
N CYS A 123 -0.66 -7.29 -6.27
CA CYS A 123 0.40 -7.20 -7.27
C CYS A 123 0.75 -8.59 -7.83
N LYS A 124 0.87 -9.62 -6.98
CA LYS A 124 1.11 -11.01 -7.43
C LYS A 124 0.01 -11.56 -8.33
N ALA A 125 -1.23 -11.16 -8.13
CA ALA A 125 -2.35 -11.61 -8.95
C ALA A 125 -2.46 -10.84 -10.26
N THR A 126 -2.35 -9.52 -10.20
CA THR A 126 -2.55 -8.62 -11.36
C THR A 126 -1.40 -8.67 -12.35
N ILE A 127 -0.16 -8.91 -11.89
CA ILE A 127 1.01 -8.98 -12.79
C ILE A 127 0.91 -10.12 -13.81
N LYS A 128 0.16 -11.18 -13.49
CA LYS A 128 -0.14 -12.30 -14.42
C LYS A 128 -0.93 -11.86 -15.65
N TYR A 129 -1.61 -10.71 -15.56
CA TYR A 129 -2.36 -10.07 -16.63
C TYR A 129 -1.61 -8.88 -17.26
N GLY A 130 -0.33 -8.68 -16.90
CA GLY A 130 0.45 -7.52 -17.34
C GLY A 130 0.02 -6.20 -16.68
N LEU A 131 -0.61 -6.28 -15.51
CA LEU A 131 -1.21 -5.12 -14.82
C LEU A 131 -0.66 -4.96 -13.40
N LEU A 132 -0.67 -3.74 -12.88
CA LEU A 132 -0.39 -3.41 -11.47
C LEU A 132 -1.36 -2.33 -10.97
N PRO A 133 -1.61 -2.22 -9.64
CA PRO A 133 -2.33 -1.07 -9.09
C PRO A 133 -1.66 0.25 -9.48
N ALA A 134 -2.47 1.28 -9.77
CA ALA A 134 -1.95 2.58 -10.19
C ALA A 134 -1.05 3.26 -9.14
N VAL A 135 -1.31 3.03 -7.85
CA VAL A 135 -0.48 3.42 -6.71
C VAL A 135 -0.27 2.21 -5.82
N VAL A 136 0.98 1.90 -5.50
CA VAL A 136 1.39 0.78 -4.65
C VAL A 136 2.19 1.33 -3.48
N PRO A 137 1.67 1.34 -2.24
CA PRO A 137 2.40 1.80 -1.05
C PRO A 137 3.67 0.97 -0.75
N GLU A 138 4.65 1.59 -0.08
CA GLU A 138 5.97 1.01 0.23
C GLU A 138 5.93 -0.40 0.85
N PHE A 139 5.03 -0.61 1.82
CA PHE A 139 5.00 -1.86 2.57
C PHE A 139 4.08 -2.90 1.95
N LYS A 140 4.67 -4.05 1.58
CA LYS A 140 4.00 -5.25 1.03
C LYS A 140 2.72 -5.67 1.74
N SER A 141 2.73 -5.63 3.08
CA SER A 141 1.63 -6.10 3.92
C SER A 141 0.57 -5.03 4.22
N ILE A 142 0.66 -3.82 3.65
CA ILE A 142 -0.46 -2.86 3.71
C ILE A 142 -1.66 -3.49 3.01
N THR A 143 -2.83 -3.39 3.65
CA THR A 143 -4.09 -3.85 3.08
C THR A 143 -4.77 -2.76 2.27
N ILE A 144 -5.65 -3.15 1.35
CA ILE A 144 -6.43 -2.21 0.53
C ILE A 144 -7.24 -1.24 1.39
N GLY A 145 -7.99 -1.75 2.37
CA GLY A 145 -8.75 -0.92 3.29
C GLY A 145 -7.85 0.00 4.12
N GLY A 146 -6.69 -0.49 4.54
CA GLY A 146 -5.69 0.28 5.26
C GLY A 146 -5.13 1.45 4.45
N ALA A 147 -4.79 1.23 3.17
CA ALA A 147 -4.30 2.28 2.29
C ALA A 147 -5.35 3.34 1.98
N ILE A 148 -6.63 2.98 1.81
CA ILE A 148 -7.69 3.97 1.61
C ILE A 148 -7.88 4.80 2.89
N GLN A 149 -7.99 4.14 4.05
CA GLN A 149 -8.21 4.82 5.34
C GLN A 149 -6.99 5.62 5.81
N GLY A 150 -5.80 5.27 5.35
CA GLY A 150 -4.52 5.88 5.72
C GLY A 150 -3.91 6.82 4.68
N LEU A 151 -4.60 7.07 3.56
CA LEU A 151 -4.09 7.87 2.43
C LEU A 151 -2.75 7.33 1.90
N GLY A 152 -2.73 6.06 1.49
CA GLY A 152 -1.54 5.43 0.90
C GLY A 152 -0.98 6.28 -0.25
N ILE A 153 0.33 6.52 -0.23
CA ILE A 153 1.08 7.22 -1.27
C ILE A 153 2.29 6.39 -1.64
N GLU A 154 2.85 6.62 -2.82
CA GLU A 154 4.19 6.17 -3.20
C GLU A 154 4.69 6.90 -4.46
N SER A 155 5.74 6.37 -5.08
CA SER A 155 6.44 6.93 -6.24
C SER A 155 5.56 7.32 -7.43
N THR A 156 4.36 6.74 -7.61
CA THR A 156 3.42 7.10 -8.69
C THR A 156 2.34 8.10 -8.25
N SER A 157 2.30 8.48 -6.98
CA SER A 157 1.27 9.36 -6.42
C SER A 157 1.33 10.78 -6.94
N TRP A 158 2.47 11.24 -7.44
CA TRP A 158 2.54 12.53 -8.14
C TRP A 158 1.65 12.54 -9.40
N LYS A 159 1.44 11.38 -10.04
CA LYS A 159 0.63 11.21 -11.25
C LYS A 159 -0.83 10.86 -10.95
N TYR A 160 -1.06 9.97 -9.99
CA TYR A 160 -2.39 9.42 -9.72
C TYR A 160 -3.03 9.93 -8.42
N GLY A 161 -2.32 10.74 -7.64
CA GLY A 161 -2.73 11.17 -6.30
C GLY A 161 -2.50 10.10 -5.22
N THR A 162 -3.15 10.28 -4.09
CA THR A 162 -3.24 9.26 -3.04
C THR A 162 -4.03 8.04 -3.53
N PHE A 163 -3.81 6.87 -2.92
CA PHE A 163 -4.41 5.61 -3.37
C PHE A 163 -5.94 5.65 -3.46
N ASP A 164 -6.63 6.40 -2.58
CA ASP A 164 -8.09 6.59 -2.67
C ASP A 164 -8.54 7.24 -4.00
N LYS A 165 -7.69 8.03 -4.65
CA LYS A 165 -7.97 8.63 -5.97
C LYS A 165 -7.94 7.62 -7.10
N THR A 166 -7.38 6.44 -6.85
CA THR A 166 -7.34 5.32 -7.80
C THR A 166 -8.46 4.31 -7.58
N VAL A 167 -9.31 4.52 -6.56
CA VAL A 167 -10.48 3.68 -6.30
C VAL A 167 -11.62 4.12 -7.21
N ILE A 168 -12.16 3.17 -7.97
CA ILE A 168 -13.30 3.36 -8.87
C ILE A 168 -14.60 3.30 -8.07
N GLU A 169 -14.72 2.31 -7.17
CA GLU A 169 -15.87 2.13 -6.29
C GLU A 169 -15.42 1.45 -4.99
N ALA A 170 -16.08 1.74 -3.87
CA ALA A 170 -15.84 1.08 -2.60
C ALA A 170 -17.15 0.64 -1.97
N THR A 171 -17.13 -0.52 -1.32
CA THR A 171 -18.24 -1.01 -0.50
C THR A 171 -17.94 -0.69 0.96
N LEU A 172 -18.91 -0.07 1.63
CA LEU A 172 -18.80 0.49 2.97
C LEU A 172 -19.83 -0.16 3.90
N ILE A 173 -19.49 -0.31 5.18
CA ILE A 173 -20.45 -0.63 6.25
C ILE A 173 -20.41 0.48 7.30
N THR A 174 -21.55 1.12 7.54
CA THR A 174 -21.68 2.17 8.57
C THR A 174 -21.74 1.59 9.98
N GLY A 175 -21.61 2.44 11.00
CA GLY A 175 -21.82 2.05 12.41
C GLY A 175 -23.24 1.53 12.74
N HIS A 176 -24.20 1.72 11.83
CA HIS A 176 -25.56 1.18 11.94
C HIS A 176 -25.74 -0.15 11.18
N GLY A 177 -24.68 -0.68 10.54
CA GLY A 177 -24.76 -1.90 9.76
C GLY A 177 -25.49 -1.72 8.43
N ASN A 178 -25.43 -0.53 7.84
CA ASN A 178 -25.91 -0.28 6.48
C ASN A 178 -24.75 -0.53 5.51
N ILE A 179 -24.99 -1.35 4.49
CA ILE A 179 -24.07 -1.56 3.37
C ILE A 179 -24.36 -0.47 2.35
N LEU A 180 -23.33 0.28 1.96
CA LEU A 180 -23.43 1.40 1.02
C LEU A 180 -22.32 1.29 -0.01
N TYR A 181 -22.57 1.77 -1.23
CA TYR A 181 -21.52 1.98 -2.22
C TYR A 181 -21.06 3.44 -2.20
N ALA A 182 -19.77 3.68 -2.41
CA ALA A 182 -19.20 5.03 -2.41
C ALA A 182 -19.89 5.98 -3.41
N SER A 183 -20.35 5.44 -4.54
CA SER A 183 -21.10 6.14 -5.58
C SER A 183 -22.48 6.63 -5.11
N GLU A 184 -23.11 5.95 -4.15
CA GLU A 184 -24.40 6.32 -3.55
C GLU A 184 -24.27 7.42 -2.49
N VAL A 185 -23.08 7.56 -1.91
CA VAL A 185 -22.80 8.51 -0.82
C VAL A 185 -21.53 9.33 -1.06
N PRO A 186 -21.47 10.15 -2.14
CA PRO A 186 -20.27 10.85 -2.57
C PRO A 186 -19.72 11.83 -1.50
N ASP A 187 -20.59 12.47 -0.72
CA ASP A 187 -20.17 13.37 0.36
C ASP A 187 -19.49 12.60 1.51
N LEU A 188 -19.99 11.41 1.84
CA LEU A 188 -19.37 10.54 2.83
C LEU A 188 -18.03 10.02 2.30
N TRP A 189 -18.00 9.55 1.05
CA TRP A 189 -16.78 9.06 0.40
C TRP A 189 -15.69 10.13 0.36
N LYS A 190 -16.01 11.39 0.02
CA LYS A 190 -15.02 12.48 -0.02
C LYS A 190 -14.31 12.70 1.32
N ASN A 191 -14.97 12.40 2.44
CA ASN A 191 -14.44 12.59 3.80
C ASN A 191 -13.92 11.29 4.43
N LEU A 192 -14.13 10.13 3.80
CA LEU A 192 -13.81 8.83 4.37
C LEU A 192 -12.32 8.46 4.30
N PRO A 193 -11.61 8.61 3.15
CA PRO A 193 -10.17 8.41 3.09
C PRO A 193 -9.44 9.30 4.10
N GLY A 194 -8.46 8.74 4.81
CA GLY A 194 -7.76 9.43 5.89
C GLY A 194 -8.52 9.46 7.23
N SER A 195 -9.76 8.98 7.30
CA SER A 195 -10.54 8.96 8.56
C SER A 195 -10.05 7.91 9.56
N ASN A 196 -9.09 7.05 9.19
CA ASN A 196 -8.58 5.96 10.02
C ASN A 196 -9.68 4.99 10.50
N GLY A 197 -10.75 4.81 9.70
CA GLY A 197 -11.86 3.92 10.00
C GLY A 197 -12.87 4.46 11.02
N THR A 198 -12.94 5.78 11.21
CA THR A 198 -13.87 6.41 12.17
C THR A 198 -15.26 6.70 11.59
N ILE A 199 -15.36 6.85 10.26
CA ILE A 199 -16.63 7.20 9.58
C ILE A 199 -17.41 5.94 9.19
N ALA A 200 -16.76 5.02 8.49
CA ALA A 200 -17.34 3.73 8.09
C ALA A 200 -16.23 2.71 7.86
N LEU A 201 -16.58 1.43 7.91
CA LEU A 201 -15.71 0.33 7.55
C LEU A 201 -15.67 0.18 6.03
N ILE A 202 -14.48 0.13 5.43
CA ILE A 202 -14.32 -0.32 4.04
C ILE A 202 -14.23 -1.84 4.07
N VAL A 203 -15.04 -2.51 3.25
CA VAL A 203 -15.05 -3.99 3.16
C VAL A 203 -14.57 -4.53 1.81
N ALA A 204 -14.71 -3.74 0.74
CA ALA A 204 -14.15 -4.04 -0.57
C ALA A 204 -13.92 -2.75 -1.37
N ALA A 205 -13.06 -2.82 -2.38
CA ALA A 205 -12.85 -1.76 -3.34
C ALA A 205 -12.59 -2.32 -4.73
N ARG A 206 -13.14 -1.64 -5.74
CA ARG A 206 -12.70 -1.75 -7.13
C ARG A 206 -11.61 -0.73 -7.36
N ILE A 207 -10.39 -1.18 -7.65
CA ILE A 207 -9.20 -0.35 -7.78
C ILE A 207 -8.75 -0.30 -9.23
N ARG A 208 -8.26 0.86 -9.67
CA ARG A 208 -7.68 1.06 -10.99
C ARG A 208 -6.35 0.33 -11.10
N LEU A 209 -6.19 -0.41 -12.19
CA LEU A 209 -4.94 -0.99 -12.63
C LEU A 209 -4.35 -0.17 -13.78
N VAL A 210 -3.05 -0.34 -14.00
CA VAL A 210 -2.28 0.24 -15.08
C VAL A 210 -1.38 -0.83 -15.68
N GLN A 211 -0.98 -0.64 -16.94
CA GLN A 211 -0.03 -1.51 -17.61
C GLN A 211 1.28 -1.60 -16.82
N ALA A 212 1.71 -2.82 -16.56
CA ALA A 212 2.99 -3.09 -15.94
C ALA A 212 4.09 -3.04 -17.00
N THR A 213 5.25 -2.51 -16.63
CA THR A 213 6.48 -2.66 -17.43
C THR A 213 7.27 -3.85 -16.92
N GLU A 214 7.93 -4.58 -17.82
CA GLU A 214 8.79 -5.71 -17.43
C GLU A 214 10.02 -5.24 -16.63
N TRP A 215 10.50 -4.04 -16.93
CA TRP A 215 11.72 -3.48 -16.37
C TRP A 215 11.50 -2.02 -15.96
N ILE A 216 12.27 -1.59 -14.97
CA ILE A 216 12.37 -0.20 -14.54
C ILE A 216 13.85 0.19 -14.62
N HIS A 217 14.14 1.34 -15.21
CA HIS A 217 15.48 1.91 -15.18
C HIS A 217 15.60 2.83 -13.98
N LEU A 218 16.37 2.40 -12.97
CA LEU A 218 16.62 3.19 -11.76
C LEU A 218 17.79 4.16 -11.97
N ARG A 219 17.58 5.42 -11.63
CA ARG A 219 18.61 6.46 -11.66
C ARG A 219 18.58 7.24 -10.36
N TYR A 220 19.75 7.43 -9.75
CA TYR A 220 19.93 8.33 -8.62
C TYR A 220 20.46 9.68 -9.10
N VAL A 221 19.80 10.76 -8.71
CA VAL A 221 20.17 12.14 -9.01
C VAL A 221 20.39 12.88 -7.70
N PHE A 222 21.60 13.40 -7.53
CA PHE A 222 21.94 14.23 -6.39
C PHE A 222 21.60 15.70 -6.65
N TYR A 223 20.91 16.34 -5.71
CA TYR A 223 20.65 17.77 -5.69
C TYR A 223 21.32 18.39 -4.46
N PRO A 224 22.07 19.49 -4.62
CA PRO A 224 22.80 20.10 -3.50
C PRO A 224 21.89 20.86 -2.52
N ASN A 225 20.66 21.21 -2.93
CA ASN A 225 19.69 21.93 -2.11
C ASN A 225 18.25 21.66 -2.57
N LEU A 226 17.28 22.00 -1.71
CA LEU A 226 15.86 21.82 -1.96
C LEU A 226 15.36 22.59 -3.18
N SER A 227 15.82 23.83 -3.38
CA SER A 227 15.36 24.67 -4.50
C SER A 227 15.70 24.03 -5.85
N ASN A 228 16.89 23.46 -6.00
CA ASN A 228 17.28 22.75 -7.22
C ASN A 228 16.43 21.51 -7.46
N PHE A 229 16.13 20.75 -6.41
CA PHE A 229 15.26 19.58 -6.48
C PHE A 229 13.84 19.97 -6.91
N LEU A 230 13.20 20.92 -6.21
CA LEU A 230 11.83 21.36 -6.51
C LEU A 230 11.71 21.91 -7.94
N ASN A 231 12.65 22.76 -8.36
CA ASN A 231 12.67 23.32 -9.71
C ASN A 231 12.76 22.23 -10.79
N ASP A 232 13.52 21.15 -10.56
CA ASP A 232 13.64 20.06 -11.52
C ASP A 232 12.41 19.16 -11.52
N ILE A 233 11.85 18.86 -10.35
CA ILE A 233 10.60 18.08 -10.23
C ILE A 233 9.42 18.82 -10.84
N GLU A 234 9.23 20.12 -10.59
CA GLU A 234 8.16 20.92 -11.20
C GLU A 234 8.25 20.91 -12.73
N LYS A 235 9.47 21.00 -13.28
CA LYS A 235 9.71 20.89 -14.72
C LYS A 235 9.36 19.49 -15.24
N LYS A 236 9.79 18.44 -14.55
CA LYS A 236 9.49 17.04 -14.95
C LYS A 236 8.00 16.72 -14.90
N ILE A 237 7.29 17.23 -13.91
CA ILE A 237 5.83 17.02 -13.78
C ILE A 237 5.07 17.80 -14.86
N SER A 238 5.53 18.99 -15.25
CA SER A 238 4.88 19.83 -16.27
C SER A 238 5.17 19.41 -17.72
N ILE A 239 6.34 18.83 -18.00
CA ILE A 239 6.75 18.38 -19.34
C ILE A 239 6.28 16.94 -19.57
N GLN A 240 5.03 16.75 -20.00
CA GLN A 240 4.60 15.47 -20.59
C GLN A 240 5.04 15.41 -22.05
N THR A 241 6.18 14.76 -22.36
CA THR A 241 6.63 14.57 -23.75
C THR A 241 6.60 13.09 -24.15
N ASN A 242 5.88 12.81 -25.24
CA ASN A 242 5.73 11.49 -25.89
C ASN A 242 6.95 11.12 -26.77
N THR A 243 8.17 11.48 -26.36
CA THR A 243 9.36 11.40 -27.25
C THR A 243 10.32 10.25 -26.96
N GLY A 244 10.01 9.38 -25.99
CA GLY A 244 10.65 8.06 -25.90
C GLY A 244 12.14 8.02 -25.54
N TRP A 245 12.80 9.12 -25.16
CA TRP A 245 14.12 9.00 -24.52
C TRP A 245 14.56 10.20 -23.65
N ILE A 246 15.21 9.82 -22.53
CA ILE A 246 15.63 10.57 -21.33
C ILE A 246 14.48 11.01 -20.39
N GLY A 247 13.93 10.07 -19.62
CA GLY A 247 13.18 10.37 -18.39
C GLY A 247 11.70 10.04 -18.40
N ASP A 248 11.35 8.74 -18.34
CA ASP A 248 10.02 8.32 -17.93
C ASP A 248 9.96 8.28 -16.41
N ASN A 249 9.94 9.45 -15.77
CA ASN A 249 9.78 9.65 -14.32
C ASN A 249 8.39 9.18 -13.83
N GLN A 250 7.89 8.05 -14.33
CA GLN A 250 6.62 7.43 -13.96
C GLN A 250 6.56 7.15 -12.46
N VAL A 251 7.72 6.88 -11.88
CA VAL A 251 7.99 6.72 -10.45
C VAL A 251 9.05 7.74 -10.02
N ILE A 252 8.82 8.45 -8.92
CA ILE A 252 9.77 9.39 -8.32
C ILE A 252 9.67 9.28 -6.80
N ASP A 253 10.79 9.03 -6.14
CA ASP A 253 10.96 9.17 -4.70
C ASP A 253 12.16 10.04 -4.40
N ALA A 254 12.28 10.52 -3.15
CA ALA A 254 13.43 11.30 -2.75
C ALA A 254 13.77 11.05 -1.27
N ILE A 255 15.07 10.99 -0.99
CA ILE A 255 15.62 10.91 0.37
C ILE A 255 16.40 12.19 0.64
N HIS A 256 16.08 12.85 1.75
CA HIS A 256 16.80 14.02 2.22
C HIS A 256 17.84 13.65 3.27
N PHE A 257 19.09 14.08 3.08
CA PHE A 257 20.19 13.87 4.01
C PHE A 257 20.49 15.14 4.79
N CYS A 258 20.35 15.08 6.12
CA CYS A 258 20.63 16.18 7.00
C CYS A 258 22.08 16.09 7.54
N GLY A 259 22.81 17.20 7.52
CA GLY A 259 24.15 17.30 8.10
C GLY A 259 24.14 17.42 9.62
N LYS A 260 25.31 17.21 10.25
CA LYS A 260 25.49 17.24 11.71
C LYS A 260 25.00 18.54 12.38
N ASN A 261 24.94 19.65 11.65
CA ASN A 261 24.48 20.96 12.13
C ASN A 261 23.05 21.30 11.67
N GLN A 262 22.25 20.31 11.26
CA GLN A 262 20.93 20.49 10.63
C GLN A 262 20.95 21.25 9.29
N THR A 263 22.13 21.49 8.72
CA THR A 263 22.28 22.03 7.37
C THR A 263 21.93 20.95 6.35
N MET A 264 21.14 21.27 5.31
CA MET A 264 20.87 20.31 4.23
C MET A 264 22.18 19.87 3.57
N ASN A 265 22.45 18.56 3.55
CA ASN A 265 23.62 17.98 2.88
C ASN A 265 23.28 17.41 1.49
N GLY A 266 22.03 17.60 1.04
CA GLY A 266 21.56 17.27 -0.30
C GLY A 266 20.36 16.33 -0.28
N ILE A 267 19.77 16.17 -1.45
CA ILE A 267 18.63 15.29 -1.72
C ILE A 267 19.07 14.30 -2.80
N VAL A 268 18.75 13.03 -2.63
CA VAL A 268 18.88 12.02 -3.68
C VAL A 268 17.49 11.60 -4.10
N ALA A 269 17.18 11.73 -5.39
CA ALA A 269 15.91 11.31 -5.98
C ALA A 269 16.15 10.41 -7.19
#